data_AF-A0A7G7GDH4-F1
#
_entry.id   AF-A0A7G7GDH4-F1
#
_cell.length_a   1.000
_cell.length_b   1.000
_cell.length_c   1.000
_cell.angle_alpha   90.00
_cell.angle_beta   90.00
_cell.angle_gamma   90.00
#
_symmetry.space_group_name_H-M   'P 1'
#
loop_
_entity.id
_entity.type
_entity.pdbx_description
1 polymer ?
#
loop_
_entity_poly.entity_id
_entity_poly.type
_entity_poly.pdbx_seq_one_letter_code
_entity_poly.pdbx_strand_id
1 'polypeptide(L)'
;MLKKTLLISLLLVFNFTLLAQTQDSLRTLLSQREQLVKDYQFYNAQNSNFWGKKSKKDLLRIIDTLKGIIRKDSEIINTIKTTTLRQAATLTVEQNKVSEQLKDDKVAVANTIYTLKTQIANLENLQKSRQRKINELTSQAEQERNKRIDRDKIIALTGMGLLALLLYTLNLRRKLAAYTGKKRR
;
A
#
# COMPACT_ATOMS: atom_id res chain seq x y z
N MET A 1 -3.07 27.98 10.84
CA MET A 1 -3.74 27.00 9.94
C MET A 1 -4.96 27.57 9.20
N LEU A 2 -5.73 28.50 9.77
CA LEU A 2 -6.90 29.15 9.13
C LEU A 2 -6.64 29.82 7.77
N LYS A 3 -5.48 30.46 7.58
CA LYS A 3 -5.17 31.16 6.32
C LYS A 3 -4.99 30.20 5.13
N LYS A 4 -4.50 28.98 5.38
CA LYS A 4 -4.31 27.96 4.32
C LYS A 4 -5.63 27.31 3.91
N THR A 5 -6.55 27.08 4.86
CA THR A 5 -7.87 26.52 4.57
C THR A 5 -8.77 27.51 3.81
N LEU A 6 -8.66 28.82 4.10
CA LEU A 6 -9.35 29.87 3.33
C LEU A 6 -8.89 29.97 1.88
N LEU A 7 -7.58 29.83 1.64
CA LEU A 7 -6.99 29.92 0.31
C LEU A 7 -7.39 28.71 -0.56
N ILE A 8 -7.45 27.52 0.04
CA ILE A 8 -7.94 26.30 -0.63
C ILE A 8 -9.43 26.41 -0.96
N SER A 9 -10.25 26.95 -0.03
CA SER A 9 -11.68 27.18 -0.27
C SER A 9 -11.92 28.19 -1.41
N LEU A 10 -11.16 29.28 -1.45
CA LEU A 10 -11.23 30.28 -2.53
C LEU A 10 -10.85 29.67 -3.89
N LEU A 11 -9.84 28.79 -3.91
CA LEU A 11 -9.37 28.13 -5.13
C LEU A 11 -10.38 27.09 -5.64
N LEU A 12 -11.07 26.39 -4.74
CA LEU A 12 -12.16 25.47 -5.10
C LEU A 12 -13.38 26.21 -5.68
N VAL A 13 -13.77 27.34 -5.10
CA VAL A 13 -14.88 28.17 -5.61
C VAL A 13 -14.57 28.73 -7.00
N PHE A 14 -13.32 29.13 -7.25
CA PHE A 14 -12.91 29.69 -8.54
C PHE A 14 -12.89 28.67 -9.69
N ASN A 15 -12.58 27.41 -9.40
CA ASN A 15 -12.65 26.35 -10.42
C ASN A 15 -14.11 25.99 -10.76
N PHE A 16 -15.01 26.08 -9.77
CA PHE A 16 -16.43 25.78 -9.97
C PHE A 16 -17.14 26.82 -10.84
N THR A 17 -16.82 28.11 -10.67
CA THR A 17 -17.39 29.18 -11.50
C THR A 17 -16.97 29.08 -12.96
N LEU A 18 -15.76 28.62 -13.24
CA LEU A 18 -15.24 28.48 -14.61
C LEU A 18 -15.94 27.36 -15.39
N LEU A 19 -16.25 26.25 -14.73
CA LEU A 19 -17.00 25.13 -15.33
C LEU A 19 -18.46 25.53 -15.59
N ALA A 20 -19.10 26.19 -14.61
CA ALA A 20 -20.46 26.70 -14.73
C ALA A 20 -20.59 27.72 -15.88
N GLN A 21 -19.60 28.61 -16.04
CA GLN A 21 -19.60 29.61 -17.11
C GLN A 21 -19.62 29.00 -18.53
N THR A 22 -18.94 27.86 -18.74
CA THR A 22 -18.97 27.18 -20.04
C THR A 22 -20.31 26.51 -20.33
N GLN A 23 -20.94 25.87 -19.34
CA GLN A 23 -22.29 25.31 -19.48
C GLN A 23 -23.35 26.40 -19.71
N ASP A 24 -23.23 27.52 -18.99
CA ASP A 24 -24.11 28.69 -19.19
C ASP A 24 -23.91 29.32 -20.57
N SER A 25 -22.68 29.37 -21.09
CA SER A 25 -22.41 29.87 -22.44
C SER A 25 -23.03 29.00 -23.55
N LEU A 26 -22.98 27.67 -23.41
CA LEU A 26 -23.61 26.77 -24.38
C LEU A 26 -25.14 26.86 -24.31
N ARG A 27 -25.70 26.93 -23.10
CA ARG A 27 -27.15 27.04 -22.86
C ARG A 27 -27.71 28.35 -23.43
N THR A 28 -26.99 29.46 -23.27
CA THR A 28 -27.37 30.75 -23.83
C THR A 28 -27.30 30.75 -25.36
N LEU A 29 -26.26 30.16 -25.96
CA LEU A 29 -26.17 30.01 -27.41
C LEU A 29 -27.31 29.15 -27.99
N LEU A 30 -27.66 28.04 -27.33
CA LEU A 30 -28.78 27.19 -27.72
C LEU A 30 -30.12 27.93 -27.65
N SER A 31 -30.36 28.70 -26.59
CA SER A 31 -31.57 29.52 -26.44
C SER A 31 -31.67 30.60 -27.52
N GLN A 32 -30.57 31.29 -27.82
CA GLN A 32 -30.51 32.30 -28.89
C GLN A 32 -30.79 31.68 -30.26
N ARG A 33 -30.26 30.47 -30.51
CA ARG A 33 -30.52 29.72 -31.75
C ARG A 33 -31.99 29.30 -31.85
N GLU A 34 -32.59 28.85 -30.75
CA GLU A 34 -34.02 28.51 -30.71
C GLU A 34 -34.91 29.72 -31.05
N GLN A 35 -34.57 30.90 -30.54
CA GLN A 35 -35.28 32.13 -30.89
C GLN A 35 -35.18 32.45 -32.38
N LEU A 36 -33.99 32.35 -32.98
CA LEU A 36 -33.80 32.60 -34.41
C LEU A 36 -34.56 31.58 -35.29
N VAL A 37 -34.68 30.33 -34.84
CA VAL A 37 -35.49 29.31 -35.52
C VAL A 37 -36.98 29.66 -35.45
N LYS A 38 -37.47 30.17 -34.32
CA LYS A 38 -38.86 30.67 -34.19
C LYS A 38 -39.10 31.86 -35.11
N ASP A 39 -38.16 32.80 -35.19
CA ASP A 39 -38.24 33.96 -36.08
C ASP A 39 -38.24 33.52 -37.55
N TYR A 40 -37.40 32.56 -37.93
CA TYR A 40 -37.42 31.94 -39.24
C TYR A 40 -38.78 31.31 -39.55
N GLN A 41 -39.33 30.49 -38.65
CA GLN A 41 -40.64 29.87 -38.83
C GLN A 41 -41.74 30.92 -39.00
N PHE A 42 -41.69 32.00 -38.23
CA PHE A 42 -42.62 33.11 -38.32
C PHE A 42 -42.56 33.84 -39.68
N TYR A 43 -41.36 34.20 -40.14
CA TYR A 43 -41.18 34.82 -41.46
C TYR A 43 -41.48 33.85 -42.62
N ASN A 44 -41.23 32.56 -42.42
CA ASN A 44 -41.52 31.54 -43.40
C ASN A 44 -43.03 31.20 -43.49
N ALA A 45 -43.79 31.35 -42.40
CA ALA A 45 -45.24 31.18 -42.40
C ALA A 45 -45.99 32.37 -42.99
N GLN A 46 -45.40 33.58 -42.98
CA GLN A 46 -46.01 34.76 -43.60
C GLN A 46 -46.00 34.66 -45.14
N ASN A 47 -47.18 34.73 -45.74
CA ASN A 47 -47.38 34.99 -47.18
C ASN A 47 -47.84 36.43 -47.35
N SER A 48 -46.94 37.32 -47.77
CA SER A 48 -47.18 38.77 -47.71
C SER A 48 -47.82 39.38 -48.97
N ASN A 49 -48.34 38.60 -49.91
CA ASN A 49 -48.73 39.15 -51.21
C ASN A 49 -50.09 38.61 -51.70
N PHE A 50 -50.80 39.46 -52.43
CA PHE A 50 -52.20 39.31 -52.92
C PHE A 50 -52.48 38.04 -53.76
N TRP A 51 -51.44 37.27 -54.10
CA TRP A 51 -51.49 36.02 -54.87
C TRP A 51 -50.80 34.83 -54.18
N GLY A 52 -50.54 34.91 -52.87
CA GLY A 52 -49.94 33.82 -52.10
C GLY A 52 -48.42 33.61 -52.28
N LYS A 53 -47.71 34.55 -52.93
CA LYS A 53 -46.24 34.49 -53.11
C LYS A 53 -45.50 35.35 -52.07
N LYS A 54 -44.32 34.94 -51.62
CA LYS A 54 -43.46 35.74 -50.71
C LYS A 54 -42.88 36.98 -51.41
N SER A 55 -42.79 38.10 -50.70
CA SER A 55 -42.13 39.31 -51.21
C SER A 55 -40.60 39.19 -51.15
N LYS A 56 -39.89 39.91 -52.02
CA LYS A 56 -38.41 40.02 -51.99
C LYS A 56 -37.90 40.47 -50.61
N LYS A 57 -38.66 41.32 -49.91
CA LYS A 57 -38.32 41.80 -48.56
C LYS A 57 -38.39 40.67 -47.52
N ASP A 58 -39.36 39.77 -47.64
CA ASP A 58 -39.49 38.62 -46.72
C ASP A 58 -38.41 37.58 -46.98
N LEU A 59 -38.08 37.35 -48.26
CA LEU A 59 -36.97 36.48 -48.63
C LEU A 59 -35.64 36.99 -48.05
N LEU A 60 -35.39 38.30 -48.06
CA LEU A 60 -34.20 38.88 -47.44
C LEU A 60 -34.18 38.67 -45.92
N ARG A 61 -35.31 38.88 -45.23
CA ARG A 61 -35.42 38.61 -43.79
C ARG A 61 -35.19 37.15 -43.45
N ILE A 62 -35.72 36.23 -44.25
CA ILE A 62 -35.50 34.78 -44.10
C ILE A 62 -34.01 34.45 -44.29
N ILE A 63 -33.35 35.03 -45.29
CA ILE A 63 -31.93 34.82 -45.53
C ILE A 63 -31.09 35.34 -44.36
N ASP A 64 -31.42 36.51 -43.83
CA ASP A 64 -30.68 37.09 -42.70
C ASP A 64 -30.88 36.31 -41.40
N THR A 65 -32.10 35.80 -41.13
CA THR A 65 -32.32 34.90 -39.98
C THR A 65 -31.58 33.57 -40.14
N LEU A 66 -31.58 32.99 -41.34
CA LEU A 66 -30.81 31.77 -41.63
C LEU A 66 -29.29 31.97 -41.46
N LYS A 67 -28.75 33.11 -41.92
CA LYS A 67 -27.34 33.47 -41.65
C LYS A 67 -27.06 33.59 -40.14
N GLY A 68 -27.99 34.16 -39.39
CA GLY A 68 -27.94 34.21 -37.93
C GLY A 68 -27.87 32.83 -37.28
N ILE A 69 -28.73 31.90 -37.73
CA ILE A 69 -28.75 30.51 -37.26
C ILE A 69 -27.41 29.82 -37.56
N ILE A 70 -26.89 29.93 -38.79
CA ILE A 70 -25.61 29.31 -39.18
C ILE A 70 -24.45 29.84 -38.33
N ARG A 71 -24.45 31.15 -38.04
CA ARG A 71 -23.44 31.75 -37.16
C ARG A 71 -23.52 31.18 -35.75
N LYS A 72 -24.73 31.05 -35.19
CA LYS A 72 -24.94 30.46 -33.85
C LYS A 72 -24.58 28.98 -33.80
N ASP A 73 -24.94 28.21 -34.83
CA ASP A 73 -24.56 26.80 -34.94
C ASP A 73 -23.03 26.63 -35.00
N SER A 74 -22.31 27.55 -35.67
CA SER A 74 -20.84 27.57 -35.70
C SER A 74 -20.24 27.88 -34.32
N GLU A 75 -20.80 28.85 -33.59
CA GLU A 75 -20.41 29.19 -32.22
C GLU A 75 -20.63 28.00 -31.25
N ILE A 76 -21.76 27.30 -31.39
CA ILE A 76 -22.11 26.09 -30.62
C ILE A 76 -21.11 24.96 -30.90
N ILE A 77 -20.82 24.68 -32.17
CA ILE A 77 -19.86 23.62 -32.54
C ILE A 77 -18.47 23.93 -31.98
N ASN A 78 -18.03 25.18 -32.06
CA ASN A 78 -16.73 25.58 -31.52
C ASN A 78 -16.69 25.42 -30.00
N THR A 79 -17.72 25.84 -29.28
CA THR A 79 -17.78 25.65 -27.82
C THR A 79 -17.73 24.16 -27.46
N ILE A 80 -18.52 23.30 -28.12
CA ILE A 80 -18.50 21.85 -27.90
C ILE A 80 -17.12 21.25 -28.18
N LYS A 81 -16.47 21.62 -29.29
CA LYS A 81 -15.12 21.12 -29.62
C LYS A 81 -14.10 21.52 -28.56
N THR A 82 -14.15 22.76 -28.08
CA THR A 82 -13.21 23.22 -27.05
C THR A 82 -13.43 22.55 -25.70
N THR A 83 -14.67 22.27 -25.32
CA THR A 83 -14.97 21.57 -24.05
C THR A 83 -14.55 20.10 -24.13
N THR A 84 -14.83 19.41 -25.22
CA THR A 84 -14.42 17.99 -25.39
C THR A 84 -12.90 17.84 -25.44
N LEU A 85 -12.20 18.71 -26.16
CA LEU A 85 -10.73 18.71 -26.18
C LEU A 85 -10.13 18.95 -24.79
N ARG A 86 -10.68 19.90 -24.01
CA ARG A 86 -10.24 20.13 -22.63
C ARG A 86 -10.49 18.91 -21.75
N GLN A 87 -11.67 18.29 -21.83
CA GLN A 87 -11.99 17.09 -21.07
C GLN A 87 -11.08 15.90 -21.44
N ALA A 88 -10.80 15.69 -22.72
CA ALA A 88 -9.90 14.65 -23.17
C ALA A 88 -8.46 14.88 -22.66
N ALA A 89 -7.99 16.12 -22.68
CA ALA A 89 -6.69 16.50 -22.14
C ALA A 89 -6.62 16.28 -20.61
N THR A 90 -7.63 16.69 -19.86
CA THR A 90 -7.67 16.46 -18.40
C THR A 90 -7.70 14.97 -18.06
N LEU A 91 -8.53 14.18 -18.75
CA LEU A 91 -8.61 12.73 -18.52
C LEU A 91 -7.28 12.04 -18.81
N THR A 92 -6.58 12.44 -19.87
CA THR A 92 -5.28 11.88 -20.23
C THR A 92 -4.22 12.22 -19.18
N VAL A 93 -4.21 13.47 -18.68
CA VAL A 93 -3.28 13.89 -17.62
C VAL A 93 -3.57 13.16 -16.31
N GLU A 94 -4.84 13.02 -15.93
CA GLU A 94 -5.25 12.25 -14.74
C GLU A 94 -4.85 10.78 -14.87
N GLN A 95 -5.11 10.16 -16.02
CA GLN A 95 -4.74 8.77 -16.28
C GLN A 95 -3.21 8.56 -16.21
N ASN A 96 -2.43 9.47 -16.78
CA ASN A 96 -0.97 9.42 -16.71
C ASN A 96 -0.48 9.56 -15.27
N LYS A 97 -1.05 10.49 -14.51
CA LYS A 97 -0.71 10.70 -13.09
C LYS A 97 -1.04 9.47 -12.24
N VAL A 98 -2.22 8.87 -12.43
CA VAL A 98 -2.59 7.63 -11.74
C VAL A 98 -1.66 6.48 -12.13
N SER A 99 -1.29 6.37 -13.41
CA SER A 99 -0.38 5.34 -13.89
C SER A 99 1.03 5.48 -13.30
N GLU A 100 1.53 6.72 -13.19
CA GLU A 100 2.80 7.04 -12.55
C GLU A 100 2.78 6.72 -11.05
N GLN A 101 1.71 7.12 -10.34
CA GLN A 101 1.52 6.77 -8.93
C GLN A 101 1.49 5.26 -8.71
N LEU A 102 0.76 4.51 -9.54
CA LEU A 102 0.73 3.04 -9.46
C LEU A 102 2.10 2.40 -9.73
N LYS A 103 2.92 3.01 -10.57
CA LYS A 103 4.29 2.54 -10.84
C LYS A 103 5.18 2.77 -9.62
N ASP A 104 5.12 3.95 -9.02
CA ASP A 104 5.89 4.31 -7.84
C ASP A 104 5.51 3.44 -6.64
N ASP A 105 4.20 3.22 -6.42
CA ASP A 105 3.69 2.34 -5.38
C ASP A 105 4.19 0.90 -5.56
N LYS A 106 4.19 0.38 -6.79
CA LYS A 106 4.73 -0.96 -7.09
C LYS A 106 6.22 -1.05 -6.75
N VAL A 107 7.00 -0.02 -7.08
CA VAL A 107 8.44 0.03 -6.75
C VAL A 107 8.64 0.10 -5.23
N ALA A 108 7.86 0.93 -4.53
CA ALA A 108 7.92 1.04 -3.08
C ALA A 108 7.60 -0.30 -2.39
N VAL A 109 6.54 -0.98 -2.82
CA VAL A 109 6.15 -2.31 -2.31
C VAL A 109 7.25 -3.34 -2.61
N ALA A 110 7.82 -3.35 -3.82
CA ALA A 110 8.90 -4.26 -4.19
C ALA A 110 10.15 -4.06 -3.29
N ASN A 111 10.55 -2.80 -3.05
CA ASN A 111 11.65 -2.48 -2.15
C ASN A 111 11.38 -2.91 -0.71
N THR A 112 10.14 -2.76 -0.26
CA THR A 112 9.71 -3.18 1.08
C THR A 112 9.78 -4.70 1.21
N ILE A 113 9.29 -5.44 0.22
CA ILE A 113 9.37 -6.92 0.16
C ILE A 113 10.83 -7.38 0.17
N TYR A 114 11.70 -6.75 -0.62
CA TYR A 114 13.12 -7.08 -0.66
C TYR A 114 13.80 -6.86 0.69
N THR A 115 13.48 -5.74 1.35
CA THR A 115 14.00 -5.41 2.68
C THR A 115 13.54 -6.43 3.72
N LEU A 116 12.25 -6.78 3.73
CA LEU A 116 11.69 -7.79 4.62
C LEU A 116 12.34 -9.17 4.39
N LYS A 117 12.53 -9.57 3.14
CA LYS A 117 13.21 -10.83 2.80
C LYS A 117 14.63 -10.87 3.36
N THR A 118 15.36 -9.76 3.28
CA THR A 118 16.71 -9.64 3.83
C THR A 118 16.70 -9.71 5.36
N GLN A 119 15.74 -9.06 6.01
CA GLN A 119 15.57 -9.14 7.46
C GLN A 119 15.25 -10.57 7.93
N ILE A 120 14.36 -11.28 7.22
CA ILE A 120 14.03 -12.68 7.51
C ILE A 120 15.29 -13.55 7.40
N ALA A 121 16.05 -13.43 6.31
CA ALA A 121 17.29 -14.19 6.14
C ALA A 121 18.30 -13.92 7.26
N ASN A 122 18.43 -12.67 7.71
CA ASN A 122 19.28 -12.31 8.84
C ASN A 122 18.81 -12.91 10.16
N LEU A 123 17.49 -12.89 10.41
CA LEU A 123 16.90 -13.50 11.61
C LEU A 123 17.05 -15.02 11.61
N GLU A 124 16.87 -15.69 10.48
CA GLU A 124 17.09 -17.13 10.34
C GLU A 124 18.55 -17.50 10.63
N ASN A 125 19.50 -16.74 10.09
CA ASN A 125 20.93 -16.94 10.35
C ASN A 125 21.26 -16.72 11.83
N LEU A 126 20.68 -15.70 12.46
CA LEU A 126 20.84 -15.44 13.88
C LEU A 126 20.27 -16.58 14.73
N GLN A 127 19.08 -17.07 14.38
CA GLN A 127 18.43 -18.19 15.07
C GLN A 127 19.27 -19.46 14.95
N LYS A 128 19.81 -19.76 13.77
CA LYS A 128 20.71 -20.91 13.53
C LYS A 128 21.99 -20.80 14.36
N SER A 129 22.57 -19.61 14.47
CA SER A 129 23.75 -19.35 15.31
C SER A 129 23.44 -19.58 16.80
N ARG A 130 22.32 -19.04 17.28
CA ARG A 130 21.85 -19.26 18.65
C ARG A 130 21.61 -20.74 18.95
N GLN A 131 20.98 -21.47 18.03
CA GLN A 131 20.75 -22.91 18.20
C GLN A 131 22.06 -23.69 18.31
N ARG A 132 23.06 -23.37 17.48
CA ARG A 132 24.39 -23.97 17.59
C ARG A 132 25.03 -23.70 18.95
N LYS A 133 24.91 -22.47 19.46
CA LYS A 133 25.45 -22.11 20.77
C LYS A 133 24.76 -22.85 21.91
N ILE A 134 23.43 -23.00 21.85
CA ILE A 134 22.68 -23.80 22.81
C ILE A 134 23.20 -25.25 22.79
N ASN A 135 23.31 -25.86 21.61
CA ASN A 135 23.79 -27.24 21.47
C ASN A 135 25.23 -27.42 21.99
N GLU A 136 26.11 -26.45 21.75
CA GLU A 136 27.47 -26.44 22.26
C GLU A 136 27.50 -26.36 23.78
N LEU A 137 26.73 -25.44 24.38
CA LEU A 137 26.64 -25.27 25.83
C LEU A 137 26.01 -26.49 26.51
N THR A 138 25.00 -27.11 25.91
CA THR A 138 24.41 -28.35 26.45
C THR A 138 25.43 -29.50 26.41
N SER A 139 26.19 -29.63 25.32
CA SER A 139 27.25 -30.64 25.22
C SER A 139 28.36 -30.41 26.26
N GLN A 140 28.78 -29.16 26.47
CA GLN A 140 29.75 -28.82 27.51
C GLN A 140 29.22 -29.13 28.92
N ALA A 141 27.96 -28.82 29.20
CA ALA A 141 27.33 -29.14 30.48
C ALA A 141 27.26 -30.66 30.72
N GLU A 142 26.95 -31.46 29.70
CA GLU A 142 26.97 -32.92 29.79
C GLU A 142 28.38 -33.48 30.01
N GLN A 143 29.39 -32.95 29.31
CA GLN A 143 30.79 -33.35 29.52
C GLN A 143 31.25 -33.05 30.95
N GLU A 144 30.93 -31.86 31.48
CA GLU A 144 31.26 -31.52 32.86
C GLU A 144 30.51 -32.38 33.87
N ARG A 145 29.24 -32.72 33.60
CA ARG A 145 28.48 -33.66 34.42
C ARG A 145 29.10 -35.05 34.42
N ASN A 146 29.50 -35.56 33.26
CA ASN A 146 30.15 -36.87 33.14
C ASN A 146 31.50 -36.90 33.87
N LYS A 147 32.32 -35.85 33.74
CA LYS A 147 33.57 -35.71 34.52
C LYS A 147 33.34 -35.70 36.03
N ARG A 148 32.23 -35.12 36.51
CA ARG A 148 31.85 -35.15 37.93
C ARG A 148 31.46 -36.56 38.35
N ILE A 149 30.58 -37.21 37.58
CA ILE A 149 30.15 -38.59 37.84
C ILE A 149 31.34 -39.56 37.85
N ASP A 150 32.28 -39.43 36.92
CA ASP A 150 33.45 -40.31 36.86
C ASP A 150 34.40 -40.06 38.04
N ARG A 151 34.56 -38.81 38.48
CA ARG A 151 35.27 -38.49 39.73
C ARG A 151 34.57 -39.12 40.94
N ASP A 152 33.25 -39.01 41.03
CA ASP A 152 32.47 -39.57 42.14
C ASP A 152 32.56 -41.10 42.18
N LYS A 153 32.57 -41.77 41.03
CA LYS A 153 32.79 -43.23 40.93
C LYS A 153 34.17 -43.64 41.45
N ILE A 154 35.22 -42.92 41.07
CA ILE A 154 36.59 -43.21 41.54
C ILE A 154 36.69 -43.04 43.06
N ILE A 155 36.10 -41.96 43.59
CA ILE A 155 36.05 -41.71 45.04
C ILE A 155 35.28 -42.82 45.75
N ALA A 156 34.11 -43.21 45.24
CA ALA A 156 33.30 -44.28 45.82
C ALA A 156 34.05 -45.63 45.84
N LEU A 157 34.72 -46.00 44.75
CA LEU A 157 35.48 -47.24 44.65
C LEU A 157 36.68 -47.26 45.60
N THR A 158 37.41 -46.14 45.68
CA THR A 158 38.57 -46.00 46.59
C THR A 158 38.12 -46.04 48.06
N GLY A 159 37.03 -45.34 48.40
CA GLY A 159 36.45 -45.35 49.73
C GLY A 159 35.97 -46.75 50.16
N MET A 160 35.33 -47.48 49.26
CA MET A 160 34.92 -48.87 49.51
C MET A 160 36.12 -49.80 49.74
N GLY A 161 37.19 -49.64 48.97
CA GLY A 161 38.44 -50.39 49.17
C GLY A 161 39.10 -50.13 50.53
N LEU A 162 39.16 -48.88 50.96
CA LEU A 162 39.68 -48.50 52.29
C LEU A 162 38.83 -49.10 53.42
N LEU A 163 37.51 -49.06 53.30
CA LEU A 163 36.60 -49.68 54.27
C LEU A 163 36.80 -51.20 54.34
N ALA A 164 36.95 -51.88 53.20
CA ALA A 164 37.21 -53.31 53.16
C ALA A 164 38.53 -53.69 53.86
N LEU A 165 39.60 -52.91 53.63
CA LEU A 165 40.89 -53.09 54.32
C LEU A 165 40.78 -52.85 55.83
N LEU A 166 40.03 -51.82 56.24
CA LEU A 166 39.81 -51.52 57.66
C LEU A 166 39.09 -52.70 58.34
N LEU A 167 38.00 -53.21 57.74
CA LEU A 167 37.30 -54.39 58.25
C LEU A 167 38.21 -55.63 58.28
N TYR A 168 39.05 -55.82 57.26
CA TYR A 168 40.01 -56.92 57.21
C TYR A 168 41.01 -56.85 58.37
N THR A 169 41.62 -55.69 58.61
CA THR A 169 42.59 -55.51 59.72
C THR A 169 41.95 -55.66 61.09
N LEU A 170 40.70 -55.19 61.28
CA LEU A 170 39.94 -55.42 62.52
C LEU A 170 39.67 -56.91 62.75
N ASN A 171 39.27 -57.66 61.71
CA ASN A 171 39.11 -59.10 61.80
C ASN A 171 40.43 -59.82 62.09
N LEU A 172 41.54 -59.36 61.50
CA LEU A 172 42.87 -59.91 61.76
C LEU A 172 43.31 -59.67 63.22
N ARG A 173 43.08 -58.46 63.74
CA ARG A 173 43.31 -58.13 65.16
C ARG A 173 42.49 -59.01 66.10
N ARG A 174 41.20 -59.22 65.79
CA ARG A 174 40.34 -60.14 66.56
C ARG A 174 40.87 -61.57 66.55
N LYS A 175 41.30 -62.08 65.38
CA LYS A 175 41.90 -63.42 65.26
C LYS A 175 43.22 -63.55 66.03
N LEU A 176 44.10 -62.55 65.95
CA LEU A 176 45.36 -62.51 66.71
C LEU A 176 45.12 -62.49 68.22
N ALA A 177 44.18 -61.66 68.71
CA ALA A 177 43.80 -61.61 70.12
C ALA A 177 43.29 -62.97 70.63
N ALA A 178 42.46 -63.66 69.84
CA ALA A 178 41.98 -65.01 70.16
C ALA A 178 43.12 -66.05 70.21
N TYR A 179 44.12 -65.93 69.33
CA TYR A 179 45.28 -66.83 69.32
C TYR A 179 46.22 -66.60 70.53
N THR A 180 46.45 -65.33 70.91
CA THR A 180 47.26 -64.99 72.10
C THR A 180 46.59 -65.39 73.42
N GLY A 181 45.25 -65.37 73.49
CA GLY A 181 44.50 -65.85 74.65
C GLY A 181 44.57 -67.36 74.86
N LYS A 182 44.77 -68.14 73.78
CA LYS A 182 44.88 -69.60 73.82
C LYS A 182 46.26 -70.10 74.29
N LYS A 183 47.31 -69.27 74.17
CA LYS A 183 48.68 -69.62 74.58
C LYS A 183 49.00 -69.26 76.05
N ARG A 184 48.07 -68.60 76.76
CA ARG A 184 48.18 -68.21 78.17
C ARG A 184 47.26 -69.01 79.11
N ARG A 185 46.61 -70.06 78.62
CA ARG A 185 45.91 -71.06 79.44
C ARG A 185 46.71 -72.35 79.44
#